data_AF-A0A0Q8QGD3-F1
#
_entry.id   AF-A0A0Q8QGD3-F1
#
_cell.length_a   1.000
_cell.length_b   1.000
_cell.length_c   1.000
_cell.angle_alpha   90.00
_cell.angle_beta   90.00
_cell.angle_gamma   90.00
#
_symmetry.space_group_name_H-M   'P 1'
#
loop_
_entity.id
_entity.type
_entity.pdbx_description
1 polymer ?
#
loop_
_entity_poly.entity_id
_entity_poly.type
_entity_poly.pdbx_seq_one_letter_code
_entity_poly.pdbx_strand_id
1 'polypeptide(L)' 'MKRFVEGVERTQSTMFPALLDEYVAEDNSVRVIDAFSDTLDLKALGFEGAVPVEMGRPSYHPAVMLKI' A
#
# COMPACT_ATOMS: atom_id res chain seq x y z
N MET A 1 -21.03 -38.22 -8.34
CA MET A 1 -20.94 -37.59 -7.00
C MET A 1 -19.53 -37.05 -6.84
N LYS A 2 -19.36 -35.73 -6.92
CA LYS A 2 -18.04 -35.08 -6.80
C LYS A 2 -17.54 -35.23 -5.35
N ARG A 3 -16.30 -35.67 -5.21
CA ARG A 3 -15.64 -35.96 -3.92
C ARG A 3 -14.51 -34.99 -3.56
N PHE A 4 -14.21 -33.96 -4.38
CA PHE A 4 -13.08 -33.05 -4.16
C PHE A 4 -13.33 -31.63 -4.69
N VAL A 5 -12.61 -30.67 -4.10
CA VAL A 5 -12.53 -29.27 -4.55
C VAL A 5 -11.76 -29.21 -5.88
N GLU A 6 -12.36 -28.61 -6.89
CA GLU A 6 -11.73 -28.36 -8.20
C GLU A 6 -11.02 -27.00 -8.18
N GLY A 7 -9.79 -26.95 -8.67
CA GLY A 7 -8.97 -25.73 -8.72
C GLY A 7 -9.37 -24.78 -9.85
N VAL A 8 -8.85 -23.56 -9.79
CA VAL A 8 -9.06 -22.52 -10.80
C VAL A 8 -8.37 -22.93 -12.13
N GLU A 9 -9.04 -22.67 -13.25
CA GLU A 9 -8.58 -23.02 -14.60
C GLU A 9 -7.40 -22.12 -15.02
N ARG A 10 -6.34 -22.72 -15.60
CA ARG A 10 -5.02 -22.08 -15.78
C ARG A 10 -4.98 -21.03 -16.90
N THR A 11 -6.01 -20.94 -17.74
CA THR A 11 -6.13 -19.98 -18.83
C THR A 11 -7.02 -18.79 -18.49
N GLN A 12 -7.61 -18.77 -17.28
CA GLN A 12 -8.32 -17.60 -16.76
C GLN A 12 -7.33 -16.47 -16.50
N SER A 13 -7.31 -15.45 -17.38
CA SER A 13 -6.37 -14.33 -17.29
C SER A 13 -6.54 -13.57 -15.96
N THR A 14 -5.46 -13.41 -15.21
CA THR A 14 -5.26 -12.32 -14.24
C THR A 14 -4.08 -11.51 -14.76
N MET A 15 -4.35 -10.39 -15.47
CA MET A 15 -3.32 -9.62 -16.20
C MET A 15 -2.25 -9.00 -15.29
N PHE A 16 -2.56 -8.72 -14.04
CA PHE A 16 -1.65 -8.43 -12.94
C PHE A 16 -2.35 -8.91 -11.66
N PRO A 17 -1.65 -9.16 -10.53
CA PRO A 17 -2.33 -9.15 -9.25
C PRO A 17 -3.09 -7.82 -9.15
N ALA A 18 -4.36 -7.85 -8.74
CA ALA A 18 -5.09 -6.61 -8.52
C ALA A 18 -4.26 -5.73 -7.58
N LEU A 19 -4.12 -4.44 -7.91
CA LEU A 19 -3.47 -3.47 -7.04
C LEU A 19 -4.17 -3.54 -5.68
N LEU A 20 -3.42 -3.38 -4.58
CA LEU A 20 -4.06 -3.31 -3.27
C LEU A 20 -5.16 -2.24 -3.25
N ASP A 21 -4.94 -1.15 -3.97
CA ASP A 21 -5.88 -0.05 -4.16
C ASP A 21 -7.13 -0.42 -4.98
N GLU A 22 -7.10 -1.48 -5.80
CA GLU A 22 -8.27 -2.03 -6.49
C GLU A 22 -9.18 -2.85 -5.56
N TYR A 23 -8.69 -3.26 -4.38
CA TYR A 23 -9.52 -3.86 -3.33
C TYR A 23 -10.18 -2.83 -2.42
N VAL A 24 -9.74 -1.57 -2.49
CA VAL A 24 -10.25 -0.47 -1.68
C VAL A 24 -11.14 0.40 -2.57
N ALA A 25 -12.46 0.35 -2.34
CA ALA A 25 -13.39 1.21 -3.09
C ALA A 25 -13.00 2.69 -3.00
N GLU A 26 -13.29 3.48 -4.04
CA GLU A 26 -12.96 4.90 -4.12
C GLU A 26 -13.57 5.73 -2.99
N ASP A 27 -14.73 5.31 -2.48
CA ASP A 27 -15.46 5.92 -1.37
C ASP A 27 -15.16 5.27 0.00
N ASN A 28 -14.20 4.34 0.07
CA ASN A 28 -13.85 3.68 1.30
C ASN A 28 -13.25 4.68 2.30
N SER A 29 -13.85 4.76 3.49
CA SER A 29 -13.40 5.63 4.60
C SER A 29 -11.92 5.49 4.94
N VAL A 30 -11.29 4.35 4.65
CA VAL A 30 -9.89 4.10 4.93
C VAL A 30 -8.95 5.02 4.13
N ARG A 31 -9.40 5.53 2.96
CA ARG A 31 -8.67 6.51 2.15
C ARG A 31 -8.45 7.85 2.87
N VAL A 32 -9.20 8.11 3.96
CA VAL A 32 -8.93 9.27 4.82
C VAL A 32 -7.55 9.21 5.47
N ILE A 33 -6.99 8.00 5.66
CA ILE A 33 -5.65 7.79 6.21
C ILE A 33 -4.59 8.31 5.25
N ASP A 34 -4.76 8.07 3.94
CA ASP A 34 -3.86 8.60 2.92
C ASP A 34 -3.89 10.13 2.91
N ALA A 35 -5.10 10.69 2.87
CA ALA A 35 -5.30 12.15 2.88
C ALA A 35 -4.76 12.79 4.16
N PHE A 36 -4.94 12.16 5.33
CA PHE A 36 -4.38 12.64 6.58
C PHE A 36 -2.85 12.57 6.58
N SER A 37 -2.28 11.42 6.22
CA SER A 37 -0.83 11.20 6.17
C SER A 37 -0.13 12.20 5.24
N ASP A 38 -0.75 12.55 4.11
CA ASP A 38 -0.22 13.53 3.16
C ASP A 38 -0.22 14.98 3.69
N THR A 39 -1.02 15.28 4.71
CA THR A 39 -1.03 16.61 5.35
C THR A 39 -0.05 16.76 6.50
N LEU A 40 0.55 15.66 6.97
CA LEU A 40 1.46 15.69 8.11
C LEU A 40 2.85 16.19 7.71
N ASP A 41 3.37 17.17 8.45
CA ASP A 41 4.80 17.49 8.41
C ASP A 41 5.56 16.45 9.27
N LEU A 42 5.92 15.34 8.63
CA LEU A 42 6.64 14.24 9.29
C LEU A 42 8.00 14.69 9.84
N LYS A 43 8.62 15.72 9.25
CA LYS A 43 9.88 16.28 9.77
C LYS A 43 9.62 17.05 11.07
N ALA A 44 8.59 17.89 11.12
CA ALA A 44 8.21 18.62 12.33
C ALA A 44 7.74 17.67 13.45
N LEU A 45 7.15 16.52 13.10
CA LEU A 45 6.77 15.47 14.04
C LEU A 45 7.96 14.63 14.54
N GLY A 46 9.17 14.87 14.05
CA GLY A 46 10.38 14.21 14.52
C GLY A 46 10.69 12.86 13.88
N PHE A 47 10.11 12.54 12.72
CA PHE A 47 10.49 11.33 11.99
C PHE A 47 11.89 11.49 11.39
N GLU A 48 12.86 10.76 11.94
CA GLU A 48 14.27 10.80 11.49
C GLU A 48 14.43 10.42 10.01
N GLY A 49 13.60 9.51 9.50
CA GLY A 49 13.61 9.06 8.10
C GLY A 49 12.93 10.01 7.11
N ALA A 50 12.34 11.13 7.56
CA ALA A 50 11.70 12.12 6.70
C ALA A 50 12.74 13.00 5.95
N VAL A 51 13.99 13.04 6.43
CA VAL A 51 15.09 13.70 5.75
C VAL A 51 15.97 12.62 5.11
N PRO A 52 16.14 12.61 3.78
CA PRO A 52 17.03 11.67 3.12
C PRO A 52 18.47 11.84 3.61
N VAL A 53 19.19 10.73 3.78
CA VAL A 53 20.64 10.76 4.03
C VAL A 53 21.38 11.29 2.80
N GLU A 54 22.38 12.17 2.99
CA GLU A 54 23.14 12.77 1.89
C GLU A 54 23.99 11.74 1.11
N MET A 55 24.39 10.65 1.77
CA MET A 55 25.25 9.61 1.23
C MET A 55 24.76 8.22 1.67
N GLY A 56 24.90 7.23 0.80
CA GLY A 56 24.53 5.84 1.08
C GLY A 56 23.10 5.47 0.62
N ARG A 57 22.54 4.39 1.18
CA ARG A 57 21.19 3.92 0.81
C ARG A 57 20.13 4.77 1.53
N PRO A 58 19.21 5.43 0.79
CA PRO A 58 18.13 6.19 1.41
C PRO A 58 17.23 5.32 2.29
N SER A 59 16.76 5.87 3.40
CA SER A 59 15.67 5.29 4.18
C SER A 59 14.37 5.28 3.39
N TYR A 60 13.46 4.37 3.73
CA TYR A 60 12.07 4.47 3.27
C TYR A 60 11.44 5.76 3.81
N HIS A 61 10.65 6.43 2.97
CA HIS A 61 9.91 7.59 3.42
C HIS A 61 8.88 7.16 4.48
N PRO A 62 8.84 7.80 5.66
CA PRO A 62 8.03 7.34 6.78
C PRO A 62 6.52 7.27 6.46
N ALA A 63 6.02 8.13 5.56
CA ALA A 63 4.63 8.08 5.10
C ALA A 63 4.23 6.72 4.51
N VAL A 64 5.16 5.96 3.94
CA VAL A 64 4.87 4.64 3.35
C VAL A 64 4.41 3.64 4.41
N MET A 65 4.83 3.80 5.67
CA MET A 65 4.40 2.93 6.78
C MET A 65 3.07 3.36 7.39
N LEU A 66 2.56 4.53 7.00
CA LEU A 66 1.31 5.11 7.51
C LEU A 66 0.14 4.88 6.55
N LYS A 67 0.42 4.41 5.34
CA LYS A 67 -0.55 4.13 4.28
C LYS A 67 -0.73 2.62 4.11
N ILE A 68 -1.84 2.23 3.46
CA ILE A 68 -2.22 0.83 3.27
C ILE A 68 -1.62 0.28 1.98
#